data_AF-A0AAJ1HD01-F1
#
_entry.id   AF-A0AAJ1HD01-F1
#
_cell.length_a   1.000
_cell.length_b   1.000
_cell.length_c   1.000
_cell.angle_alpha   90.00
_cell.angle_beta   90.00
_cell.angle_gamma   90.00
#
_symmetry.space_group_name_H-M   'P 1'
#
loop_
_entity.id
_entity.type
_entity.pdbx_description
1 polymer ?
#
loop_
_entity_poly.entity_id
_entity_poly.type
_entity_poly.pdbx_seq_one_letter_code
_entity_poly.pdbx_strand_id
1 'polypeptide(L)'
;MADQILIVPEGFQTEIDALTKSKDSVLDEILKIETDGLELETITQLKDIVTNFNNVIKSYKKLLAQDVKNLEVIRSEWMAVDSTIATHGEGLTSSK
;
A
#
# COMPACT_ATOMS: atom_id res chain seq x y z
N MET A 1 -24.21 24.22 -11.65
CA MET A 1 -23.69 23.84 -10.33
C MET A 1 -22.26 23.42 -10.58
N ALA A 2 -21.28 24.11 -10.01
CA ALA A 2 -19.89 23.68 -10.16
C ALA A 2 -19.75 22.37 -9.39
N ASP A 3 -19.32 21.31 -10.08
CA ASP A 3 -18.96 20.05 -9.43
C ASP A 3 -17.85 20.40 -8.43
N GLN A 4 -18.23 20.43 -7.16
CA GLN A 4 -17.29 20.59 -6.07
C GLN A 4 -16.43 19.34 -6.14
N ILE A 5 -15.18 19.49 -6.61
CA ILE A 5 -14.16 18.44 -6.54
C ILE A 5 -14.00 18.14 -5.05
N LEU A 6 -14.77 17.18 -4.57
CA LEU A 6 -14.86 16.83 -3.16
C LEU A 6 -13.69 15.91 -2.86
N ILE A 7 -12.48 16.45 -2.88
CA ILE A 7 -11.32 15.75 -2.36
C ILE A 7 -11.55 15.69 -0.85
N VAL A 8 -11.52 14.47 -0.28
CA VAL A 8 -11.57 14.25 1.17
C VAL A 8 -10.19 13.73 1.59
N PRO A 9 -9.18 14.61 1.80
CA PRO A 9 -7.81 14.20 2.07
C PRO A 9 -7.70 13.31 3.32
N GLU A 10 -8.58 13.53 4.30
CA GLU A 10 -8.62 12.77 5.55
C GLU A 10 -9.07 11.31 5.33
N GLY A 11 -10.07 11.08 4.47
CA GLY A 11 -10.52 9.75 4.10
C GLY A 11 -9.43 8.98 3.38
N PHE A 12 -8.75 9.65 2.44
CA PHE A 12 -7.64 9.07 1.69
C PHE A 12 -6.44 8.76 2.59
N GLN A 13 -6.13 9.63 3.57
CA GLN A 13 -5.09 9.35 4.54
C GLN A 13 -5.43 8.15 5.43
N THR A 14 -6.70 8.02 5.83
CA THR A 14 -7.17 6.87 6.62
C THR A 14 -6.96 5.55 5.86
N GLU A 15 -7.19 5.53 4.56
CA GLU A 15 -6.94 4.36 3.71
C GLU A 15 -5.44 4.03 3.62
N ILE A 16 -4.58 5.04 3.45
CA ILE A 16 -3.12 4.87 3.45
C ILE A 16 -2.63 4.29 4.79
N ASP A 17 -3.14 4.80 5.91
CA ASP A 17 -2.78 4.34 7.26
C ASP A 17 -3.23 2.89 7.49
N ALA A 18 -4.46 2.56 7.09
CA ALA A 18 -4.99 1.20 7.20
C ALA A 18 -4.17 0.20 6.36
N LEU A 19 -3.81 0.57 5.12
CA LEU A 19 -3.00 -0.26 4.24
C LEU A 19 -1.56 -0.42 4.77
N THR A 20 -0.97 0.66 5.29
CA THR A 20 0.35 0.63 5.93
C THR A 20 0.38 -0.32 7.11
N LYS A 21 -0.62 -0.23 7.99
CA LYS A 21 -0.78 -1.15 9.13
C LYS A 21 -0.95 -2.60 8.67
N SER A 22 -1.73 -2.83 7.62
CA SER A 22 -1.89 -4.17 7.04
C SER A 22 -0.61 -4.72 6.42
N LYS A 23 0.22 -3.87 5.80
CA LYS A 23 1.52 -4.25 5.25
C LYS A 23 2.52 -4.59 6.36
N ASP A 24 2.55 -3.80 7.43
CA ASP A 24 3.47 -4.00 8.55
C ASP A 24 3.10 -5.22 9.42
N SER A 25 1.85 -5.67 9.40
CA SER A 25 1.45 -6.92 10.08
C SER A 25 1.87 -8.19 9.33
N VAL A 26 2.28 -8.08 8.06
CA VAL A 26 2.78 -9.22 7.28
C VAL A 26 4.22 -9.54 7.69
N LEU A 27 4.43 -10.72 8.25
CA LEU A 27 5.75 -11.26 8.59
C LEU A 27 6.50 -11.69 7.33
N ASP A 28 7.82 -11.55 7.35
CA ASP A 28 8.67 -11.96 6.22
C ASP A 28 8.82 -13.49 6.11
N GLU A 29 8.54 -14.21 7.19
CA GLU A 29 8.51 -15.67 7.24
C GLU A 29 7.33 -16.10 8.11
N ILE A 30 6.39 -16.86 7.52
CA ILE A 30 5.16 -17.29 8.21
C ILE A 30 5.28 -18.75 8.68
N LEU A 31 5.95 -19.57 7.87
CA LEU A 31 6.06 -21.01 8.12
C LEU A 31 7.54 -21.40 8.18
N LYS A 32 7.87 -22.19 9.21
CA LYS A 32 9.17 -22.84 9.37
C LYS A 32 8.92 -24.32 9.58
N ILE A 33 9.68 -25.16 8.87
CA ILE A 33 9.67 -26.60 9.09
C ILE A 33 10.96 -26.97 9.82
N GLU A 34 10.80 -27.61 10.97
CA GLU A 34 11.89 -28.25 11.70
C GLU A 34 11.94 -29.71 11.31
N THR A 35 13.09 -30.17 10.86
CA THR A 35 13.22 -31.51 10.26
C THR A 35 14.21 -32.40 10.98
N ASP A 36 14.85 -31.95 12.07
CA ASP A 36 15.71 -32.75 12.96
C ASP A 36 16.59 -33.80 12.27
N GLY A 37 17.23 -33.43 11.15
CA GLY A 37 18.12 -34.33 10.40
C GLY A 37 17.42 -35.42 9.55
N LEU A 38 16.09 -35.39 9.41
CA LEU A 38 15.33 -36.28 8.54
C LEU A 38 15.57 -35.95 7.06
N GLU A 39 16.23 -36.87 6.37
CA GLU A 39 16.44 -36.84 4.92
C GLU A 39 15.43 -37.78 4.23
N LEU A 40 14.18 -37.34 4.17
CA LEU A 40 13.10 -38.03 3.45
C LEU A 40 12.63 -37.17 2.28
N GLU A 41 12.31 -37.78 1.15
CA GLU A 41 11.83 -37.08 -0.05
C GLU A 41 10.60 -36.20 0.24
N THR A 42 9.64 -36.73 1.01
CA THR A 42 8.45 -35.99 1.46
C THR A 42 8.82 -34.72 2.24
N ILE A 43 9.85 -34.80 3.09
CA ILE A 43 10.31 -33.68 3.90
C ILE A 43 10.95 -32.61 3.03
N THR A 44 11.73 -33.01 2.02
CA THR A 44 12.30 -32.08 1.03
C THR A 44 11.19 -31.36 0.26
N GLN A 45 10.19 -32.08 -0.25
CA GLN A 45 9.07 -31.49 -0.98
C GLN A 45 8.27 -30.50 -0.11
N LEU A 46 8.07 -30.82 1.17
CA LEU A 46 7.41 -29.91 2.12
C LEU A 46 8.23 -28.64 2.37
N LYS A 47 9.57 -28.73 2.47
CA LYS A 47 10.45 -27.56 2.57
C LYS A 47 10.29 -26.66 1.35
N ASP A 48 10.31 -27.23 0.15
CA ASP A 48 10.17 -26.46 -1.09
C ASP A 48 8.83 -25.72 -1.15
N ILE A 49 7.73 -26.37 -0.75
CA ILE A 49 6.41 -25.75 -0.65
C ILE A 49 6.43 -24.58 0.33
N VAL A 50 7.01 -24.76 1.53
CA VAL A 50 7.09 -23.70 2.54
C VAL A 50 7.97 -22.54 2.07
N THR A 51 9.11 -22.82 1.44
CA THR A 51 9.96 -21.80 0.84
C THR A 51 9.21 -21.00 -0.23
N ASN A 52 8.51 -21.67 -1.12
CA ASN A 52 7.71 -21.01 -2.17
C ASN A 52 6.59 -20.16 -1.56
N PHE A 53 5.89 -20.67 -0.56
CA PHE A 53 4.84 -19.93 0.12
C PHE A 53 5.39 -18.67 0.81
N ASN A 54 6.50 -18.78 1.55
CA ASN A 54 7.16 -17.62 2.15
C ASN A 54 7.59 -16.58 1.09
N ASN A 55 8.04 -17.02 -0.10
CA ASN A 55 8.36 -16.11 -1.21
C ASN A 55 7.13 -15.40 -1.78
N VAL A 56 5.98 -16.07 -1.86
CA VAL A 56 4.70 -15.45 -2.25
C VAL A 56 4.30 -14.38 -1.25
N ILE A 57 4.41 -14.65 0.05
CA ILE A 57 4.11 -13.69 1.12
C ILE A 57 5.02 -12.45 1.04
N LYS A 58 6.33 -12.65 0.84
CA LYS A 58 7.27 -11.53 0.64
C LYS A 58 6.90 -10.68 -0.57
N SER A 59 6.50 -11.32 -1.67
CA SER A 59 6.07 -10.63 -2.88
C SER A 59 4.79 -9.82 -2.65
N TYR A 60 3.83 -10.39 -1.93
CA TYR A 60 2.61 -9.70 -1.51
C TYR A 60 2.91 -8.46 -0.66
N LYS A 61 3.77 -8.59 0.36
CA LYS A 61 4.20 -7.45 1.19
C LYS A 61 4.85 -6.33 0.37
N LYS A 62 5.66 -6.69 -0.65
CA LYS A 62 6.28 -5.72 -1.56
C LYS A 62 5.24 -4.99 -2.41
N LEU A 63 4.22 -5.69 -2.91
CA LEU A 63 3.13 -5.07 -3.67
C LEU A 63 2.34 -4.10 -2.80
N LEU A 64 2.00 -4.48 -1.56
CA LEU A 64 1.36 -3.57 -0.61
C LEU A 64 2.18 -2.30 -0.35
N ALA A 65 3.51 -2.42 -0.24
CA ALA A 65 4.39 -1.26 -0.08
C ALA A 65 4.37 -0.33 -1.30
N GLN A 66 4.26 -0.90 -2.51
CA GLN A 66 4.12 -0.13 -3.73
C GLN A 66 2.76 0.58 -3.78
N ASP A 67 1.69 -0.08 -3.36
CA ASP A 67 0.34 0.50 -3.32
C ASP A 67 0.27 1.69 -2.34
N VAL A 68 0.85 1.55 -1.13
CA VAL A 68 0.98 2.67 -0.18
C VAL A 68 1.67 3.87 -0.82
N LYS A 69 2.82 3.65 -1.47
CA LYS A 69 3.56 4.71 -2.15
C LYS A 69 2.75 5.36 -3.26
N ASN A 70 2.04 4.58 -4.06
CA ASN A 70 1.21 5.10 -5.14
C ASN A 70 0.07 5.99 -4.59
N LEU A 71 -0.57 5.56 -3.51
CA LEU A 71 -1.62 6.35 -2.85
C LEU A 71 -1.07 7.66 -2.26
N GLU A 72 0.12 7.66 -1.67
CA GLU A 72 0.78 8.87 -1.20
C GLU A 72 1.06 9.86 -2.35
N VAL A 73 1.49 9.37 -3.51
CA VAL A 73 1.69 10.19 -4.72
C VAL A 73 0.38 10.80 -5.19
N ILE A 74 -0.68 9.99 -5.34
CA ILE A 74 -2.02 10.46 -5.75
C ILE A 74 -2.51 11.56 -4.79
N ARG A 75 -2.38 11.33 -3.47
CA ARG A 75 -2.75 12.32 -2.45
C ARG A 75 -1.98 13.63 -2.64
N SER A 76 -0.67 13.56 -2.86
CA SER A 76 0.18 14.74 -3.05
C SER A 76 -0.19 15.51 -4.32
N GLU A 77 -0.44 14.82 -5.43
CA GLU A 77 -0.85 15.44 -6.70
C GLU A 77 -2.20 16.13 -6.56
N TRP A 78 -3.17 15.50 -5.88
CA TRP A 78 -4.47 16.12 -5.61
C TRP A 78 -4.36 17.36 -4.74
N MET A 79 -3.55 17.35 -3.68
CA MET A 79 -3.31 18.53 -2.85
C MET A 79 -2.66 19.68 -3.66
N ALA A 80 -1.77 19.37 -4.60
CA ALA A 80 -1.16 20.38 -5.47
C ALA A 80 -2.18 21.01 -6.44
N VAL A 81 -3.09 20.20 -7.00
CA VAL A 81 -4.20 20.70 -7.83
C VAL A 81 -5.13 21.59 -7.01
N ASP A 82 -5.52 21.16 -5.80
CA ASP A 82 -6.39 21.93 -4.90
C ASP A 82 -5.76 23.29 -4.54
N SER A 83 -4.48 23.31 -4.17
CA SER A 83 -3.73 24.53 -3.90
C SER A 83 -3.66 25.46 -5.13
N THR A 84 -3.47 24.89 -6.33
CA THR A 84 -3.46 25.66 -7.57
C THR A 84 -4.81 26.31 -7.85
N ILE A 85 -5.91 25.57 -7.64
CA ILE A 85 -7.28 26.07 -7.79
C ILE A 85 -7.57 27.15 -6.75
N ALA A 86 -7.20 26.97 -5.48
CA ALA A 86 -7.38 28.01 -4.46
C ALA A 86 -6.65 29.30 -4.83
N THR A 87 -5.38 29.19 -5.26
CA THR A 87 -4.53 30.35 -5.57
C THR A 87 -4.97 31.10 -6.83
N HIS A 88 -5.44 30.40 -7.88
CA HIS A 88 -5.82 31.01 -9.16
C HIS A 88 -7.33 31.24 -9.33
N GLY A 89 -8.15 30.50 -8.59
CA GLY A 89 -9.61 30.64 -8.55
C GLY A 89 -10.06 31.90 -7.82
N GLU A 90 -9.35 32.32 -6.77
CA GLU A 90 -9.59 33.61 -6.09
C GLU A 90 -9.35 34.82 -7.01
N GLY A 91 -8.46 34.70 -8.01
CA GLY A 91 -8.23 35.72 -9.02
C GLY A 91 -9.42 35.94 -9.97
N LEU A 92 -10.26 34.92 -10.17
CA LEU A 92 -11.47 35.00 -11.01
C LEU A 92 -12.67 35.58 -10.25
N THR A 93 -12.74 35.43 -8.93
CA THR A 93 -13.84 35.97 -8.12
C THR A 93 -13.64 37.42 -7.69
N SER A 94 -12.39 37.91 -7.72
CA SER A 94 -12.03 39.26 -7.28
C SER A 94 -12.16 40.35 -8.36
N SER A 95 -12.59 39.99 -9.57
CA SER A 95 -12.83 40.93 -10.70
C SER A 95 -14.30 41.35 -10.85
N LYS A 96 -14.97 41.70 -9.74
CA LYS A 96 -16.29 42.35 -9.77
C LYS A 96 -16.27 43.70 -9.07
#